data_AF-A0A424N3V8-F1
#
_entry.id   AF-A0A424N3V8-F1
#
_cell.length_a   1.000
_cell.length_b   1.000
_cell.length_c   1.000
_cell.angle_alpha   90.00
_cell.angle_beta   90.00
_cell.angle_gamma   90.00
#
_symmetry.space_group_name_H-M   'P 1'
#
loop_
_entity.id
_entity.type
_entity.pdbx_description
1 polymer ?
#
loop_
_entity_poly.entity_id
_entity_poly.type
_entity_poly.pdbx_seq_one_letter_code
_entity_poly.pdbx_strand_id
1 'polypeptide(L)'
;MATPSSGAISLNEMHVEVGGSSGSTVSIDDSDIRALTGKSSGATASWNDYYDKAKDWSISMTVGATNVFSAAGDYNAESNIRYKGYNTTFRPSGTNYGSMNDYADSDFLGGQTIETFNVSGNSTVTSAQDTTMLFATDSSSALVANNDTAFKKVTINSNVYNRSDATYVANSGDRSQWQWAINQTVPDNNTSAMTPFTAPGNSCSIVFSRNP
;
A
#
# COMPACT_ATOMS: atom_id res chain seq x y z
N MET A 1 6.72 -16.16 -2.31
CA MET A 1 6.28 -17.11 -1.26
C MET A 1 7.15 -16.89 -0.07
N ALA A 2 6.61 -16.22 0.94
CA ALA A 2 7.35 -15.85 2.14
C ALA A 2 8.17 -17.02 2.72
N THR A 3 9.32 -16.71 3.31
CA THR A 3 10.10 -17.69 4.05
C THR A 3 9.24 -18.33 5.15
N PRO A 4 9.53 -19.58 5.54
CA PRO A 4 8.78 -20.25 6.59
C PRO A 4 8.67 -19.41 7.86
N SER A 5 7.63 -19.67 8.67
CA SER A 5 7.47 -19.06 9.99
C SER A 5 8.20 -19.82 11.10
N SER A 6 8.57 -21.09 10.84
CA SER A 6 9.32 -21.95 11.75
C SER A 6 9.89 -23.16 11.02
N GLY A 7 10.68 -23.98 11.72
CA GLY A 7 11.24 -25.22 11.19
C GLY A 7 12.59 -25.02 10.50
N ALA A 8 12.95 -25.92 9.58
CA ALA A 8 14.17 -25.74 8.80
C ALA A 8 13.93 -24.70 7.70
N ILE A 9 14.84 -23.74 7.56
CA ILE A 9 14.93 -22.84 6.42
C ILE A 9 16.24 -23.10 5.69
N SER A 10 16.18 -23.30 4.38
CA SER A 10 17.36 -23.45 3.54
C SER A 10 17.77 -22.12 2.92
N LEU A 11 19.07 -21.96 2.68
CA LEU A 11 19.59 -20.80 1.96
C LEU A 11 19.05 -20.71 0.52
N ASN A 12 18.77 -21.85 -0.10
CA ASN A 12 18.15 -21.90 -1.43
C ASN A 12 16.71 -21.38 -1.41
N GLU A 13 15.92 -21.67 -0.38
CA GLU A 13 14.57 -21.12 -0.24
C GLU A 13 14.60 -19.60 -0.10
N MET A 14 15.51 -19.06 0.73
CA MET A 14 15.69 -17.61 0.84
C MET A 14 16.11 -17.00 -0.51
N HIS A 15 17.02 -17.67 -1.23
CA HIS A 15 17.48 -17.22 -2.55
C HIS A 15 16.34 -17.16 -3.56
N VAL A 16 15.54 -18.22 -3.65
CA VAL A 16 14.37 -18.27 -4.53
C VAL A 16 13.38 -17.17 -4.17
N GLU A 17 13.13 -16.94 -2.89
CA GLU A 17 12.19 -15.91 -2.44
C GLU A 17 12.59 -14.51 -2.87
N VAL A 18 13.89 -14.17 -2.80
CA VAL A 18 14.36 -12.85 -3.25
C VAL A 18 14.50 -12.74 -4.77
N GLY A 19 14.10 -13.77 -5.52
CA GLY A 19 14.10 -13.79 -6.99
C GLY A 19 15.32 -14.45 -7.62
N GLY A 20 16.13 -15.13 -6.82
CA GLY A 20 17.21 -16.00 -7.28
C GLY A 20 16.69 -17.26 -7.99
N SER A 21 17.56 -17.89 -8.77
CA SER A 21 17.24 -19.17 -9.42
C SER A 21 17.58 -20.32 -8.47
N SER A 22 16.72 -21.34 -8.42
CA SER A 22 17.05 -22.53 -7.62
C SER A 22 18.34 -23.18 -8.12
N GLY A 23 19.23 -23.55 -7.21
CA GLY A 23 20.48 -24.25 -7.53
C GLY A 23 21.65 -23.35 -7.99
N SER A 24 21.49 -22.02 -8.06
CA SER A 24 22.64 -21.12 -8.15
C SER A 24 23.36 -20.97 -6.82
N THR A 25 24.64 -20.63 -6.87
CA THR A 25 25.40 -20.26 -5.68
C THR A 25 24.81 -18.99 -5.08
N VAL A 26 24.54 -19.04 -3.77
CA VAL A 26 24.02 -17.93 -2.98
C VAL A 26 24.86 -17.79 -1.72
N SER A 27 25.14 -16.56 -1.34
CA SER A 27 25.81 -16.19 -0.10
C SER A 27 24.82 -15.51 0.85
N ILE A 28 25.01 -15.71 2.14
CA ILE A 28 24.23 -15.02 3.17
C ILE A 28 24.47 -13.50 3.19
N ASP A 29 25.62 -13.06 2.65
CA ASP A 29 25.97 -11.64 2.48
C ASP A 29 25.66 -11.14 1.06
N ASP A 30 24.82 -11.82 0.29
CA ASP A 30 24.29 -11.23 -0.95
C ASP A 30 23.27 -10.13 -0.63
N SER A 31 23.23 -9.08 -1.45
CA SER A 31 22.44 -7.88 -1.18
C SER A 31 20.93 -8.13 -1.08
N ASP A 32 20.44 -9.07 -1.88
CA ASP A 32 19.05 -9.50 -1.93
C ASP A 32 18.66 -10.30 -0.66
N ILE A 33 19.51 -11.23 -0.21
CA ILE A 33 19.35 -11.95 1.06
C ILE A 33 19.38 -10.98 2.25
N ARG A 34 20.31 -10.02 2.24
CA ARG A 34 20.38 -9.00 3.30
C ARG A 34 19.14 -8.11 3.34
N ALA A 35 18.51 -7.83 2.20
CA ALA A 35 17.30 -6.99 2.15
C ALA A 35 16.16 -7.58 3.00
N LEU A 36 16.06 -8.91 3.14
CA LEU A 36 15.09 -9.56 4.03
C LEU A 36 15.27 -9.18 5.51
N THR A 37 16.51 -8.90 5.92
CA THR A 37 16.85 -8.58 7.32
C THR A 37 17.14 -7.10 7.55
N GLY A 38 17.25 -6.30 6.49
CA GLY A 38 17.64 -4.88 6.55
C GLY A 38 19.08 -4.65 7.01
N LYS A 39 19.95 -5.68 6.97
CA LYS A 39 21.32 -5.58 7.48
C LYS A 39 22.29 -5.04 6.44
N SER A 40 23.31 -4.31 6.90
CA SER A 40 24.43 -3.86 6.07
C SER A 40 25.36 -5.02 5.71
N SER A 41 26.16 -4.87 4.66
CA SER A 41 27.19 -5.86 4.30
C SER A 41 28.15 -6.11 5.47
N GLY A 42 28.46 -7.39 5.70
CA GLY A 42 29.35 -7.83 6.78
C GLY A 42 28.75 -7.74 8.19
N ALA A 43 27.49 -7.30 8.34
CA ALA A 43 26.82 -7.34 9.63
C ALA A 43 26.40 -8.77 9.99
N THR A 44 26.51 -9.13 11.27
CA THR A 44 26.09 -10.44 11.75
C THR A 44 24.57 -10.61 11.61
N ALA A 45 24.14 -11.65 10.90
CA ALA A 45 22.75 -12.09 10.82
C ALA A 45 22.54 -13.37 11.66
N SER A 46 21.41 -13.44 12.35
CA SER A 46 20.93 -14.67 13.00
C SER A 46 19.93 -15.36 12.08
N TRP A 47 19.88 -16.69 12.11
CA TRP A 47 18.83 -17.44 11.39
C TRP A 47 17.42 -17.00 11.76
N ASN A 48 17.23 -16.56 13.01
CA ASN A 48 15.95 -16.03 13.47
C ASN A 48 15.52 -14.75 12.74
N ASP A 49 16.46 -14.02 12.12
CA ASP A 49 16.15 -12.78 11.39
C ASP A 49 15.47 -13.06 10.05
N TYR A 50 15.49 -14.31 9.55
CA TYR A 50 15.03 -14.68 8.22
C TYR A 50 13.68 -15.38 8.17
N TYR A 51 13.05 -15.69 9.32
CA TYR A 51 11.68 -16.21 9.34
C TYR A 51 10.67 -15.09 9.11
N ASP A 52 9.52 -15.45 8.53
CA ASP A 52 8.41 -14.55 8.20
C ASP A 52 8.81 -13.36 7.29
N LYS A 53 9.81 -13.57 6.43
CA LYS A 53 10.28 -12.58 5.46
C LYS A 53 9.67 -12.85 4.10
N ALA A 54 9.37 -11.78 3.38
CA ALA A 54 8.86 -11.87 2.03
C ALA A 54 9.59 -10.85 1.17
N LYS A 55 9.82 -11.16 -0.10
CA LYS A 55 10.26 -10.17 -1.06
C LYS A 55 9.23 -9.04 -1.13
N ASP A 56 9.71 -7.80 -1.25
CA ASP A 56 8.82 -6.65 -1.38
C ASP A 56 7.92 -6.80 -2.62
N TRP A 57 6.62 -6.56 -2.44
CA TRP A 57 5.63 -6.59 -3.52
C TRP A 57 5.48 -5.20 -4.12
N SER A 58 5.85 -5.07 -5.40
CA SER A 58 5.89 -3.80 -6.11
C SER A 58 4.77 -3.70 -7.15
N ILE A 59 3.98 -2.64 -7.04
CA ILE A 59 2.84 -2.33 -7.92
C ILE A 59 3.13 -1.01 -8.64
N SER A 60 2.81 -0.96 -9.92
CA SER A 60 2.77 0.27 -10.71
C SER A 60 1.31 0.68 -10.90
N MET A 61 0.95 1.86 -10.42
CA MET A 61 -0.40 2.41 -10.53
C MET A 61 -0.40 3.67 -11.41
N THR A 62 -1.32 3.75 -12.37
CA THR A 62 -1.67 5.02 -13.03
C THR A 62 -2.67 5.75 -12.17
N VAL A 63 -2.40 7.01 -11.82
CA VAL A 63 -3.26 7.80 -10.91
C VAL A 63 -4.51 8.28 -11.65
N GLY A 64 -5.69 8.02 -11.10
CA GLY A 64 -6.95 8.62 -11.53
C GLY A 64 -7.37 9.80 -10.67
N ALA A 65 -8.45 10.47 -11.09
CA ALA A 65 -9.03 11.59 -10.36
C ALA A 65 -10.54 11.69 -10.52
N THR A 66 -11.21 11.96 -9.40
CA THR A 66 -12.64 12.29 -9.38
C THR A 66 -12.92 13.24 -8.22
N ASN A 67 -14.13 13.78 -8.17
CA ASN A 67 -14.59 14.62 -7.08
C ASN A 67 -16.07 14.45 -6.79
N VAL A 68 -16.45 14.64 -5.53
CA VAL A 68 -17.85 14.72 -5.09
C VAL A 68 -18.12 16.14 -4.66
N PHE A 69 -19.08 16.76 -5.33
CA PHE A 69 -19.56 18.08 -4.97
C PHE A 69 -20.85 17.96 -4.15
N SER A 70 -20.93 18.73 -3.07
CA SER A 70 -22.16 18.94 -2.32
C SER A 70 -22.36 20.43 -2.14
N ALA A 71 -23.42 20.96 -2.75
CA ALA A 71 -23.79 22.37 -2.66
C ALA A 71 -24.11 22.77 -1.21
N ALA A 72 -23.87 24.03 -0.87
CA ALA A 72 -24.35 24.59 0.39
C ALA A 72 -25.89 24.51 0.45
N GLY A 73 -26.41 24.22 1.65
CA GLY A 73 -27.82 24.30 1.98
C GLY A 73 -28.02 25.02 3.31
N ASP A 74 -29.27 25.16 3.76
CA ASP A 74 -29.62 25.93 4.98
C ASP A 74 -28.86 25.47 6.24
N TYR A 75 -28.43 24.21 6.28
CA TYR A 75 -27.74 23.60 7.43
C TYR A 75 -26.41 22.93 7.09
N ASN A 76 -25.89 23.09 5.86
CA ASN A 76 -24.63 22.47 5.46
C ASN A 76 -23.77 23.42 4.63
N ALA A 77 -22.49 23.50 4.98
CA ALA A 77 -21.51 24.21 4.16
C ALA A 77 -21.28 23.49 2.83
N GLU A 78 -20.85 24.24 1.82
CA GLU A 78 -20.39 23.69 0.55
C GLU A 78 -19.15 22.81 0.78
N SER A 79 -19.11 21.64 0.13
CA SER A 79 -17.94 20.79 0.12
C SER A 79 -17.66 20.23 -1.27
N ASN A 80 -16.37 20.08 -1.56
CA ASN A 80 -15.91 19.47 -2.79
C ASN A 80 -14.78 18.50 -2.46
N ILE A 81 -15.14 17.24 -2.22
CA ILE A 81 -14.17 16.21 -1.85
C ILE A 81 -13.47 15.72 -3.12
N ARG A 82 -12.17 15.94 -3.19
CA ARG A 82 -11.30 15.50 -4.29
C ARG A 82 -10.72 14.14 -3.93
N TYR A 83 -10.60 13.28 -4.94
CA TYR A 83 -9.96 11.98 -4.83
C TYR A 83 -8.86 11.86 -5.87
N LYS A 84 -7.73 11.25 -5.49
CA LYS A 84 -6.61 10.92 -6.38
C LYS A 84 -6.13 9.51 -6.10
N GLY A 85 -5.94 8.70 -7.14
CA GLY A 85 -5.45 7.32 -7.03
C GLY A 85 -6.33 6.33 -7.80
N TYR A 86 -6.43 5.11 -7.27
CA TYR A 86 -7.18 4.01 -7.85
C TYR A 86 -8.40 3.66 -7.00
N ASN A 87 -9.46 3.24 -7.69
CA ASN A 87 -10.69 2.76 -7.08
C ASN A 87 -11.50 1.97 -8.11
N THR A 88 -12.17 0.89 -7.71
CA THR A 88 -13.09 0.14 -8.58
C THR A 88 -14.52 0.08 -8.06
N THR A 89 -14.70 0.00 -6.74
CA THR A 89 -16.00 -0.30 -6.11
C THR A 89 -16.35 0.63 -4.95
N PHE A 90 -15.39 1.36 -4.38
CA PHE A 90 -15.61 2.23 -3.23
C PHE A 90 -16.06 3.62 -3.68
N ARG A 91 -16.94 4.28 -2.91
CA ARG A 91 -17.36 5.64 -3.25
C ARG A 91 -16.16 6.60 -3.25
N PRO A 92 -16.14 7.56 -4.19
CA PRO A 92 -17.28 8.02 -4.97
C PRO A 92 -17.40 7.38 -6.36
N SER A 93 -18.64 7.23 -6.85
CA SER A 93 -18.95 6.79 -8.22
C SER A 93 -18.48 7.83 -9.25
N GLY A 94 -17.72 7.42 -10.26
CA GLY A 94 -17.26 8.23 -11.39
C GLY A 94 -16.52 7.39 -12.44
N THR A 95 -16.08 8.00 -13.54
CA THR A 95 -15.50 7.30 -14.71
C THR A 95 -13.99 7.44 -14.88
N ASN A 96 -13.28 8.08 -13.94
CA ASN A 96 -11.86 8.45 -14.09
C ASN A 96 -10.98 7.88 -12.98
N TYR A 97 -11.15 6.59 -12.68
CA TYR A 97 -10.27 5.91 -11.73
C TYR A 97 -8.91 5.59 -12.35
N GLY A 98 -7.92 5.42 -11.49
CA GLY A 98 -6.62 4.91 -11.89
C GLY A 98 -6.67 3.47 -12.37
N SER A 99 -5.50 2.90 -12.66
CA SER A 99 -5.32 1.48 -12.96
C SER A 99 -4.08 0.96 -12.26
N MET A 100 -4.00 -0.36 -12.01
CA MET A 100 -2.79 -1.01 -11.51
C MET A 100 -2.37 -2.13 -12.45
N ASN A 101 -1.10 -2.51 -12.42
CA ASN A 101 -0.63 -3.72 -13.13
C ASN A 101 -0.84 -5.00 -12.32
N ASP A 102 -1.07 -4.87 -11.02
CA ASP A 102 -1.27 -5.97 -10.09
C ASP A 102 -2.21 -5.54 -8.96
N TYR A 103 -3.02 -6.47 -8.47
CA TYR A 103 -4.14 -6.20 -7.57
C TYR A 103 -4.22 -7.18 -6.40
N ALA A 104 -3.44 -8.25 -6.35
CA ALA A 104 -3.52 -9.22 -5.27
C ALA A 104 -2.20 -9.95 -5.11
N ASP A 105 -1.87 -10.27 -3.86
CA ASP A 105 -0.72 -11.08 -3.54
C ASP A 105 -1.07 -12.01 -2.37
N SER A 106 -0.84 -13.31 -2.54
CA SER A 106 -1.17 -14.34 -1.55
C SER A 106 -0.28 -14.28 -0.32
N ASP A 107 0.97 -13.82 -0.49
CA ASP A 107 1.81 -13.53 0.63
C ASP A 107 1.18 -12.32 1.35
N PHE A 108 1.14 -11.14 0.74
CA PHE A 108 0.85 -9.88 1.45
C PHE A 108 -0.61 -9.70 1.90
N LEU A 109 -1.59 -10.11 1.11
CA LEU A 109 -3.00 -9.82 1.35
C LEU A 109 -3.86 -11.08 1.49
N GLY A 110 -3.23 -12.25 1.66
CA GLY A 110 -3.96 -13.52 1.68
C GLY A 110 -4.77 -13.76 0.40
N GLY A 111 -4.33 -13.19 -0.73
CA GLY A 111 -4.97 -13.29 -2.03
C GLY A 111 -6.19 -12.39 -2.21
N GLN A 112 -6.53 -11.55 -1.23
CA GLN A 112 -7.57 -10.54 -1.38
C GLN A 112 -7.13 -9.47 -2.39
N THR A 113 -8.09 -8.94 -3.14
CA THR A 113 -7.81 -7.94 -4.18
C THR A 113 -7.86 -6.52 -3.64
N ILE A 114 -7.04 -5.63 -4.17
CA ILE A 114 -7.08 -4.20 -3.89
C ILE A 114 -8.29 -3.59 -4.61
N GLU A 115 -9.20 -2.99 -3.84
CA GLU A 115 -10.35 -2.25 -4.37
C GLU A 115 -10.12 -0.75 -4.41
N THR A 116 -9.39 -0.23 -3.43
CA THR A 116 -9.17 1.21 -3.28
C THR A 116 -7.77 1.48 -2.82
N PHE A 117 -7.14 2.42 -3.52
CA PHE A 117 -5.89 2.99 -3.09
C PHE A 117 -5.89 4.46 -3.52
N ASN A 118 -6.38 5.34 -2.64
CA ASN A 118 -6.55 6.74 -2.97
C ASN A 118 -6.24 7.66 -1.79
N VAL A 119 -6.14 8.95 -2.09
CA VAL A 119 -6.13 10.01 -1.10
C VAL A 119 -7.32 10.92 -1.36
N SER A 120 -7.93 11.43 -0.29
CA SER A 120 -9.08 12.32 -0.39
C SER A 120 -9.07 13.48 0.60
N GLY A 121 -9.64 14.61 0.20
CA GLY A 121 -9.79 15.79 1.05
C GLY A 121 -10.68 16.86 0.42
N ASN A 122 -11.14 17.82 1.23
CA ASN A 122 -12.06 18.88 0.81
C ASN A 122 -11.33 20.08 0.18
N SER A 123 -11.54 20.37 -1.10
CA SER A 123 -10.88 21.49 -1.77
C SER A 123 -11.49 22.85 -1.47
N THR A 124 -12.59 22.94 -0.70
CA THR A 124 -13.11 24.23 -0.24
C THR A 124 -12.32 24.80 0.94
N VAL A 125 -11.47 23.97 1.58
CA VAL A 125 -10.53 24.40 2.60
C VAL A 125 -9.23 24.83 1.91
N THR A 126 -8.92 26.13 2.00
CA THR A 126 -7.78 26.74 1.30
C THR A 126 -6.46 26.60 2.05
N SER A 127 -6.49 26.25 3.33
CA SER A 127 -5.32 25.94 4.14
C SER A 127 -4.94 24.46 4.09
N ALA A 128 -3.77 24.11 4.61
CA ALA A 128 -3.44 22.71 4.86
C ALA A 128 -4.45 22.11 5.85
N GLN A 129 -4.86 20.87 5.58
CA GLN A 129 -5.81 20.12 6.39
C GLN A 129 -5.43 18.64 6.42
N ASP A 130 -6.04 17.91 7.35
CA ASP A 130 -5.91 16.45 7.36
C ASP A 130 -6.74 15.85 6.23
N THR A 131 -6.04 15.19 5.33
CA THR A 131 -6.58 14.40 4.23
C THR A 131 -6.40 12.92 4.56
N THR A 132 -7.24 12.07 3.97
CA THR A 132 -7.20 10.63 4.26
C THR A 132 -6.59 9.89 3.09
N MET A 133 -5.46 9.22 3.31
CA MET A 133 -5.00 8.14 2.42
C MET A 133 -5.65 6.84 2.86
N LEU A 134 -6.35 6.20 1.94
CA LEU A 134 -7.10 4.98 2.15
C LEU A 134 -6.54 3.87 1.27
N PHE A 135 -6.21 2.76 1.91
CA PHE A 135 -5.97 1.47 1.28
C PHE A 135 -7.06 0.51 1.71
N ALA A 136 -7.77 -0.11 0.76
CA ALA A 136 -8.80 -1.10 1.05
C ALA A 136 -8.74 -2.29 0.10
N THR A 137 -8.99 -3.46 0.66
CA THR A 137 -9.11 -4.72 -0.09
C THR A 137 -10.52 -5.25 -0.05
N ASP A 138 -10.93 -5.94 -1.10
CA ASP A 138 -12.12 -6.79 -1.09
C ASP A 138 -11.91 -7.86 -0.02
N SER A 139 -12.80 -7.95 0.95
CA SER A 139 -12.75 -8.99 1.99
C SER A 139 -14.04 -9.80 2.03
N SER A 140 -14.69 -9.92 0.86
CA SER A 140 -15.87 -10.77 0.66
C SER A 140 -15.58 -12.24 0.95
N SER A 141 -14.35 -12.70 0.74
CA SER A 141 -13.94 -14.09 0.97
C SER A 141 -13.18 -14.32 2.28
N ALA A 142 -12.35 -13.36 2.71
CA ALA A 142 -11.65 -13.39 3.99
C ALA A 142 -11.16 -12.00 4.40
N LEU A 143 -11.02 -11.76 5.71
CA LEU A 143 -10.36 -10.55 6.21
C LEU A 143 -8.85 -10.66 6.03
N VAL A 144 -8.21 -9.55 5.66
CA VAL A 144 -6.75 -9.44 5.68
C VAL A 144 -6.29 -9.23 7.12
N ALA A 145 -5.21 -9.89 7.54
CA ALA A 145 -4.71 -9.72 8.90
C ALA A 145 -4.13 -8.31 9.12
N ASN A 146 -4.42 -7.68 10.26
CA ASN A 146 -3.79 -6.41 10.62
C ASN A 146 -2.53 -6.61 11.46
N ASN A 147 -1.52 -7.21 10.85
CA ASN A 147 -0.21 -7.49 11.46
C ASN A 147 0.89 -7.44 10.39
N ASP A 148 2.15 -7.62 10.80
CA ASP A 148 3.30 -7.54 9.89
C ASP A 148 3.36 -8.71 8.89
N THR A 149 2.54 -9.76 9.08
CA THR A 149 2.39 -10.82 8.08
C THR A 149 1.52 -10.39 6.92
N ALA A 150 0.73 -9.32 7.02
CA ALA A 150 0.16 -8.71 5.82
C ALA A 150 1.22 -7.81 5.18
N PHE A 151 1.50 -6.69 5.84
CA PHE A 151 2.59 -5.79 5.51
C PHE A 151 2.99 -5.00 6.75
N LYS A 152 4.24 -4.55 6.79
CA LYS A 152 4.75 -3.67 7.85
C LYS A 152 4.65 -2.20 7.45
N LYS A 153 4.91 -1.91 6.18
CA LYS A 153 4.85 -0.56 5.59
C LYS A 153 4.45 -0.63 4.12
N VAL A 154 3.88 0.47 3.65
CA VAL A 154 3.66 0.73 2.22
C VAL A 154 4.42 1.99 1.85
N THR A 155 5.23 1.92 0.80
CA THR A 155 5.94 3.06 0.25
C THR A 155 5.29 3.48 -1.04
N ILE A 156 4.90 4.75 -1.16
CA ILE A 156 4.27 5.30 -2.36
C ILE A 156 5.16 6.43 -2.87
N ASN A 157 5.79 6.21 -4.01
CA ASN A 157 6.92 6.98 -4.50
C ASN A 157 8.05 7.03 -3.45
N SER A 158 8.14 8.11 -2.68
CA SER A 158 9.11 8.26 -1.59
C SER A 158 8.46 8.43 -0.22
N ASN A 159 7.12 8.37 -0.13
CA ASN A 159 6.38 8.52 1.11
C ASN A 159 6.20 7.15 1.76
N VAL A 160 6.58 7.01 3.03
CA VAL A 160 6.46 5.76 3.78
C VAL A 160 5.27 5.83 4.72
N TYR A 161 4.42 4.81 4.68
CA TYR A 161 3.24 4.67 5.52
C TYR A 161 3.35 3.36 6.31
N ASN A 162 3.66 3.44 7.61
CA ASN A 162 3.71 2.24 8.44
C ASN A 162 2.29 1.75 8.72
N ARG A 163 2.09 0.44 8.69
CA ARG A 163 0.79 -0.17 9.02
C ARG A 163 0.34 0.20 10.44
N SER A 164 1.27 0.23 11.39
CA SER A 164 1.01 0.57 12.80
C SER A 164 0.44 1.97 13.01
N ASP A 165 0.69 2.88 12.06
CA ASP A 165 0.25 4.27 12.15
C ASP A 165 -1.14 4.47 11.53
N ALA A 166 -1.67 3.43 10.87
CA ALA A 166 -2.96 3.47 10.23
C ALA A 166 -4.08 3.17 11.24
N THR A 167 -5.20 3.89 11.09
CA THR A 167 -6.47 3.41 11.64
C THR A 167 -6.94 2.23 10.81
N TYR A 168 -7.06 1.05 11.44
CA TYR A 168 -7.53 -0.17 10.79
C TYR A 168 -9.03 -0.37 11.02
N VAL A 169 -9.77 -0.63 9.94
CA VAL A 169 -11.19 -0.97 9.98
C VAL A 169 -11.43 -2.21 9.14
N ALA A 170 -12.05 -3.24 9.72
CA ALA A 170 -12.42 -4.44 8.99
C ALA A 170 -13.83 -4.91 9.33
N ASN A 171 -14.62 -5.14 8.29
CA ASN A 171 -15.95 -5.71 8.38
C ASN A 171 -15.98 -7.01 7.57
N SER A 172 -16.31 -8.12 8.22
CA SER A 172 -16.45 -9.42 7.55
C SER A 172 -17.53 -9.34 6.47
N GLY A 173 -17.22 -9.81 5.26
CA GLY A 173 -18.12 -9.73 4.10
C GLY A 173 -18.15 -8.38 3.39
N ASP A 174 -17.26 -7.45 3.76
CA ASP A 174 -17.10 -6.16 3.08
C ASP A 174 -15.63 -5.94 2.73
N ARG A 175 -14.82 -5.43 3.67
CA ARG A 175 -13.47 -4.95 3.36
C ARG A 175 -12.56 -4.89 4.58
N SER A 176 -11.26 -4.94 4.30
CA SER A 176 -10.18 -4.60 5.25
C SER A 176 -9.57 -3.26 4.81
N GLN A 177 -9.46 -2.29 5.71
CA GLN A 177 -9.08 -0.92 5.40
C GLN A 177 -8.00 -0.39 6.33
N TRP A 178 -7.06 0.34 5.76
CA TRP A 178 -6.05 1.12 6.47
C TRP A 178 -6.18 2.58 6.05
N GLN A 179 -6.26 3.46 7.05
CA GLN A 179 -6.45 4.89 6.85
C GLN A 179 -5.32 5.66 7.54
N TRP A 180 -4.63 6.51 6.78
CA TRP A 180 -3.61 7.41 7.29
C TRP A 180 -4.04 8.86 7.10
N ALA A 181 -3.80 9.69 8.12
CA ALA A 181 -3.95 11.12 8.01
C ALA A 181 -2.70 11.75 7.38
N ILE A 182 -2.90 12.63 6.40
CA ILE A 182 -1.85 13.38 5.73
C ILE A 182 -2.21 14.86 5.77
N ASN A 183 -1.35 15.69 6.36
CA ASN A 183 -1.57 17.13 6.38
C ASN A 183 -1.09 17.77 5.07
N GLN A 184 -2.03 18.29 4.27
CA GLN A 184 -1.73 18.93 2.99
C GLN A 184 -2.84 19.88 2.54
N THR A 185 -2.52 20.79 1.63
CA THR A 185 -3.53 21.59 0.91
C THR A 185 -4.09 20.77 -0.24
N VAL A 186 -5.41 20.77 -0.41
CA VAL A 186 -6.08 20.03 -1.49
C VAL A 186 -6.25 20.95 -2.70
N PRO A 187 -5.73 20.57 -3.89
CA PRO A 187 -5.93 21.36 -5.09
C PRO A 187 -7.42 21.52 -5.45
N ASP A 188 -7.77 22.67 -5.99
CA ASP A 188 -9.12 23.01 -6.46
C ASP A 188 -9.47 22.37 -7.82
N ASN A 189 -8.60 21.52 -8.36
CA ASN A 189 -8.71 20.94 -9.70
C ASN A 189 -8.43 19.43 -9.72
N ASN A 190 -8.75 18.79 -10.84
CA ASN A 190 -8.56 17.34 -11.02
C ASN A 190 -7.26 16.96 -11.73
N THR A 191 -6.37 17.90 -12.01
CA THR A 191 -5.13 17.65 -12.77
C THR A 191 -3.88 17.76 -11.91
N SER A 192 -3.95 18.42 -10.76
CA SER A 192 -2.82 18.57 -9.84
C SER A 192 -2.60 17.29 -9.02
N ALA A 193 -1.35 17.10 -8.59
CA ALA A 193 -0.95 16.06 -7.67
C ALA A 193 -1.54 16.26 -6.27
N MET A 194 -1.64 15.17 -5.50
CA MET A 194 -2.02 15.20 -4.09
C MET A 194 -1.26 14.09 -3.39
N THR A 195 -0.40 14.44 -2.43
CA THR A 195 0.48 13.50 -1.74
C THR A 195 -0.33 12.33 -1.18
N PRO A 196 0.09 11.08 -1.40
CA PRO A 196 1.36 10.65 -2.00
C PRO A 196 1.36 10.49 -3.52
N PHE A 197 0.23 10.73 -4.19
CA PHE A 197 0.05 10.47 -5.60
C PHE A 197 0.49 11.63 -6.47
N THR A 198 1.05 11.28 -7.62
CA THR A 198 1.40 12.22 -8.68
C THR A 198 0.15 12.78 -9.36
N ALA A 199 0.34 13.70 -10.31
CA ALA A 199 -0.77 14.19 -11.13
C ALA A 199 -1.48 13.03 -11.86
N PRO A 200 -2.81 13.06 -11.98
CA PRO A 200 -3.57 12.04 -12.70
C PRO A 200 -3.08 11.80 -14.13
N GLY A 201 -3.10 10.54 -14.57
CA GLY A 201 -2.51 10.07 -15.82
C GLY A 201 -1.03 9.68 -15.70
N ASN A 202 -0.33 10.12 -14.65
CA ASN A 202 1.03 9.68 -14.38
C ASN A 202 1.03 8.36 -13.60
N SER A 203 2.13 7.61 -13.75
CA SER A 203 2.39 6.44 -12.93
C SER A 203 2.95 6.82 -11.55
N CYS A 204 2.69 5.98 -10.56
CA CYS A 204 3.36 5.97 -9.27
C CYS A 204 3.75 4.55 -8.89
N SER A 205 4.86 4.44 -8.15
CA SER A 205 5.32 3.17 -7.58
C SER A 205 4.74 2.99 -6.19
N ILE A 206 4.20 1.80 -5.92
CA ILE A 206 3.68 1.38 -4.62
C ILE A 206 4.43 0.12 -4.24
N VAL A 207 5.02 0.08 -3.05
CA VAL A 207 5.80 -1.07 -2.58
C VAL A 207 5.32 -1.47 -1.19
N PHE A 208 4.80 -2.68 -1.07
CA PHE A 208 4.50 -3.32 0.21
C PHE A 208 5.75 -4.04 0.70
N SER A 209 6.06 -3.87 1.98
CA SER A 209 7.21 -4.54 2.61
C SER A 209 6.86 -5.06 4.00
N ARG A 210 7.36 -6.26 4.32
CA ARG A 210 7.39 -6.83 5.68
C ARG A 210 8.75 -6.67 6.35
N ASN A 211 9.76 -6.41 5.52
CA ASN A 211 11.13 -6.33 5.95
C ASN A 211 11.34 -5.00 6.70
N PRO A 212 12.38 -4.93 7.56
CA PRO A 212 12.69 -3.73 8.33
C PRO A 212 12.81 -2.46 7.48
#